data_AF-A0A945MHL3-F1
#
_entry.id   AF-A0A945MHL3-F1
#
_cell.length_a   1.000
_cell.length_b   1.000
_cell.length_c   1.000
_cell.angle_alpha   90.00
_cell.angle_beta   90.00
_cell.angle_gamma   90.00
#
_symmetry.space_group_name_H-M   'P 1'
#
loop_
_entity.id
_entity.type
_entity.pdbx_description
1 polymer ?
#
loop_
_entity_poly.entity_id
_entity_poly.type
_entity_poly.pdbx_seq_one_letter_code
_entity_poly.pdbx_strand_id
1 'polypeptide(L)'
;MIKLLIIILTTVSIFGQNFNVSVYGFSVAKATWNVKNNSVDLEYKTNGLAEIIWPAVNIYSTKFDSINYNFLNFTKTIDQRPLKQSISIDMKNDSLVYKKNYRVRSKPTKNLFSLLAMIQKASTHDLDTKWLRFDHEGVLFDGRFISAGLDTININGKNIVCNHYRFDIKKYNEQTSLLDETDRLMAYSVNKNTFRQIWVERDGNRRIIKANITANGFPFEIDIQND
;
A
#
# COMPACT_ATOMS: atom_id res chain seq x y z
N MET A 1 -4.48 20.69 48.86
CA MET A 1 -3.94 19.58 48.05
C MET A 1 -4.61 19.61 46.68
N ILE A 2 -3.96 20.18 45.67
CA ILE A 2 -4.49 20.23 44.30
C ILE A 2 -3.96 19.01 43.56
N LYS A 3 -4.85 18.08 43.18
CA LYS A 3 -4.51 16.96 42.29
C LYS A 3 -4.47 17.49 40.86
N LEU A 4 -3.27 17.59 40.29
CA LEU A 4 -3.04 17.94 38.90
C LEU A 4 -3.36 16.70 38.03
N LEU A 5 -4.44 16.76 37.24
CA LEU A 5 -4.79 15.73 36.26
C LEU A 5 -4.08 16.07 34.94
N ILE A 6 -3.01 15.33 34.60
CA ILE A 6 -2.32 15.46 33.32
C ILE A 6 -3.12 14.65 32.29
N ILE A 7 -3.93 15.34 31.48
CA ILE A 7 -4.57 14.76 30.29
C ILE A 7 -3.54 14.82 29.17
N ILE A 8 -2.95 13.68 28.82
CA ILE A 8 -2.14 13.55 27.60
C ILE A 8 -3.13 13.46 26.43
N LEU A 9 -3.34 14.58 25.73
CA LEU A 9 -4.04 14.59 24.46
C LEU A 9 -3.16 13.87 23.43
N THR A 10 -3.42 12.58 23.18
CA THR A 10 -2.82 11.90 22.02
C THR A 10 -3.52 12.42 20.77
N THR A 11 -2.87 13.34 20.05
CA THR A 11 -3.34 13.79 18.74
C THR A 11 -3.29 12.60 17.79
N VAL A 12 -4.46 12.08 17.40
CA VAL A 12 -4.55 11.11 16.30
C VAL A 12 -4.35 11.91 15.02
N SER A 13 -3.10 12.02 14.56
CA SER A 13 -2.80 12.65 13.28
C SER A 13 -3.29 11.75 12.15
N ILE A 14 -4.36 12.16 11.48
CA ILE A 14 -4.80 11.56 10.22
C ILE A 14 -4.04 12.29 9.11
N PHE A 15 -3.20 11.57 8.36
CA PHE A 15 -2.51 12.11 7.20
C PHE A 15 -3.13 11.52 5.94
N GLY A 16 -3.92 12.34 5.23
CA GLY A 16 -4.43 12.02 3.91
C GLY A 16 -3.49 12.55 2.83
N GLN A 17 -3.12 11.71 1.87
CA GLN A 17 -2.26 12.04 0.73
C GLN A 17 -3.05 11.84 -0.56
N ASN A 18 -3.14 12.88 -1.39
CA ASN A 18 -3.76 12.79 -2.70
C ASN A 18 -2.68 12.59 -3.76
N PHE A 19 -2.90 11.66 -4.68
CA PHE A 19 -1.97 11.28 -5.73
C PHE A 19 -2.61 11.44 -7.11
N ASN A 20 -1.79 11.82 -8.07
CA ASN A 20 -2.07 11.67 -9.48
C ASN A 20 -1.33 10.44 -10.00
N VAL A 21 -2.04 9.60 -10.74
CA VAL A 21 -1.44 8.49 -11.46
C VAL A 21 -1.38 8.87 -12.93
N SER A 22 -0.18 8.84 -13.51
CA SER A 22 0.06 9.12 -14.93
C SER A 22 0.72 7.95 -15.64
N VAL A 23 0.49 7.87 -16.94
CA VAL A 23 1.18 6.98 -17.87
C VAL A 23 1.67 7.83 -19.03
N TYR A 24 2.98 7.80 -19.30
CA TYR A 24 3.63 8.65 -20.32
C TYR A 24 3.27 10.15 -20.19
N GLY A 25 3.17 10.66 -18.95
CA GLY A 25 2.80 12.04 -18.65
C GLY A 25 1.30 12.35 -18.70
N PHE A 26 0.44 11.44 -19.16
CA PHE A 26 -1.01 11.65 -19.17
C PHE A 26 -1.63 11.17 -17.86
N SER A 27 -2.44 12.02 -17.21
CA SER A 27 -3.22 11.61 -16.03
C SER A 27 -4.25 10.54 -16.43
N VAL A 28 -4.22 9.41 -15.72
CA VAL A 28 -5.13 8.27 -15.95
C VAL A 28 -5.98 7.92 -14.72
N ALA A 29 -5.54 8.34 -13.53
CA ALA A 29 -6.32 8.18 -12.31
C ALA A 29 -5.91 9.17 -11.22
N LYS A 30 -6.77 9.31 -10.22
CA LYS A 30 -6.46 9.92 -8.93
C LYS A 30 -6.55 8.85 -7.85
N ALA A 31 -5.74 9.01 -6.80
CA ALA A 31 -5.81 8.14 -5.64
C ALA A 31 -5.72 8.95 -4.34
N THR A 32 -6.39 8.46 -3.30
CA THR A 32 -6.37 9.03 -1.96
C THR A 32 -5.88 7.97 -1.00
N TRP A 33 -4.80 8.27 -0.27
CA TRP A 33 -4.13 7.38 0.66
C TRP A 33 -4.20 7.97 2.06
N ASN A 34 -5.00 7.37 2.93
CA ASN A 34 -5.24 7.85 4.29
C ASN A 34 -4.60 6.90 5.28
N VAL A 35 -3.54 7.34 5.95
CA VAL A 35 -2.82 6.53 6.94
C VAL A 35 -3.19 6.97 8.34
N LYS A 36 -3.53 5.99 9.18
CA LYS A 36 -3.71 6.11 10.63
C LYS A 36 -2.73 5.17 11.34
N ASN A 37 -2.68 5.24 12.67
CA ASN A 37 -1.73 4.43 13.45
C ASN A 37 -1.89 2.91 13.28
N ASN A 38 -3.11 2.44 13.03
CA ASN A 38 -3.45 1.01 12.94
C ASN A 38 -4.29 0.67 11.70
N SER A 39 -4.41 1.60 10.76
CA SER A 39 -5.16 1.34 9.54
C SER A 39 -4.68 2.21 8.38
N VAL A 40 -5.01 1.76 7.19
CA VAL A 40 -4.81 2.52 5.98
C VAL A 40 -5.95 2.28 5.00
N ASP A 41 -6.40 3.36 4.37
CA ASP A 41 -7.43 3.34 3.35
C ASP A 41 -6.86 3.90 2.04
N LEU A 42 -7.08 3.18 0.94
CA LEU A 42 -6.73 3.61 -0.41
C LEU A 42 -8.00 3.68 -1.25
N GLU A 43 -8.30 4.85 -1.79
CA GLU A 43 -9.26 5.02 -2.87
C GLU A 43 -8.52 5.29 -4.17
N TYR A 44 -8.93 4.65 -5.26
CA TYR A 44 -8.36 4.81 -6.58
C TYR A 44 -9.51 4.96 -7.58
N LYS A 45 -9.48 6.03 -8.38
CA LYS A 45 -10.48 6.31 -9.41
C LYS A 45 -9.82 6.74 -10.71
N THR A 46 -10.15 6.07 -11.81
CA THR A 46 -9.72 6.52 -13.15
C THR A 46 -10.37 7.84 -13.53
N ASN A 47 -9.67 8.64 -14.33
CA ASN A 47 -10.16 9.93 -14.82
C ASN A 47 -9.88 10.09 -16.33
N GLY A 48 -10.41 11.15 -16.92
CA GLY A 48 -10.13 11.53 -18.30
C GLY A 48 -10.43 10.41 -19.30
N LEU A 49 -9.54 10.21 -20.27
CA LEU A 49 -9.69 9.16 -21.29
C LEU A 49 -9.65 7.75 -20.71
N ALA A 50 -8.89 7.54 -19.62
CA ALA A 50 -8.80 6.23 -18.97
C ALA A 50 -10.14 5.82 -18.33
N GLU A 51 -10.95 6.77 -17.85
CA GLU A 51 -12.29 6.48 -17.31
C GLU A 51 -13.28 6.02 -18.41
N ILE A 52 -13.08 6.45 -19.64
CA ILE A 52 -13.90 6.05 -20.79
C ILE A 52 -13.52 4.62 -21.24
N ILE A 53 -12.22 4.35 -21.37
CA ILE A 53 -11.71 3.10 -21.96
C ILE A 53 -11.63 1.98 -20.91
N TRP A 54 -11.16 2.30 -19.71
CA TRP A 54 -10.93 1.34 -18.62
C TRP A 54 -11.35 1.89 -17.26
N PRO A 55 -12.64 2.16 -17.07
CA PRO A 55 -13.15 2.72 -15.83
C PRO A 55 -12.77 1.90 -14.60
N ALA A 56 -12.45 2.58 -13.51
CA ALA A 56 -12.27 1.97 -12.21
C ALA A 56 -12.67 2.91 -11.08
N VAL A 57 -13.37 2.35 -10.10
CA VAL A 57 -13.50 2.90 -8.75
C VAL A 57 -13.20 1.77 -7.78
N ASN A 58 -12.02 1.81 -7.17
CA ASN A 58 -11.55 0.79 -6.25
C ASN A 58 -11.26 1.40 -4.89
N ILE A 59 -11.73 0.72 -3.84
CA ILE A 59 -11.52 1.10 -2.46
C ILE A 59 -10.89 -0.08 -1.75
N TYR A 60 -9.82 0.16 -1.01
CA TYR A 60 -9.12 -0.83 -0.20
C TYR A 60 -9.00 -0.29 1.22
N SER A 61 -9.17 -1.16 2.20
CA SER A 61 -8.90 -0.83 3.60
C SER A 61 -8.12 -1.96 4.25
N THR A 62 -7.13 -1.61 5.06
CA THR A 62 -6.40 -2.57 5.88
C THR A 62 -6.33 -2.06 7.30
N LYS A 63 -6.71 -2.91 8.26
CA LYS A 63 -6.38 -2.74 9.68
C LYS A 63 -5.19 -3.63 10.03
N PHE A 64 -4.28 -3.12 10.84
CA PHE A 64 -3.05 -3.82 11.21
C PHE A 64 -2.62 -3.48 12.64
N ASP A 65 -1.81 -4.34 13.24
CA ASP A 65 -1.15 -4.07 14.51
C ASP A 65 -0.10 -2.97 14.33
N SER A 66 -0.15 -1.91 15.15
CA SER A 66 0.70 -0.73 14.99
C SER A 66 2.18 -0.95 15.33
N ILE A 67 2.53 -2.07 15.96
CA ILE A 67 3.90 -2.39 16.35
C ILE A 67 4.56 -3.23 15.26
N ASN A 68 3.90 -4.30 14.83
CA ASN A 68 4.48 -5.29 13.91
C ASN A 68 3.90 -5.25 12.50
N TYR A 69 2.88 -4.43 12.25
CA TYR A 69 2.21 -4.24 10.95
C TYR A 69 1.56 -5.50 10.37
N ASN A 70 1.37 -6.56 11.17
CA ASN A 70 0.61 -7.71 10.73
C ASN A 70 -0.85 -7.29 10.54
N PHE A 71 -1.44 -7.64 9.41
CA PHE A 71 -2.80 -7.23 9.12
C PHE A 71 -3.80 -8.07 9.92
N LEU A 72 -4.83 -7.40 10.40
CA LEU A 72 -5.93 -8.00 11.16
C LEU A 72 -7.16 -8.19 10.27
N ASN A 73 -7.39 -7.23 9.37
CA ASN A 73 -8.48 -7.24 8.42
C ASN A 73 -8.05 -6.51 7.15
N PHE A 74 -8.45 -7.07 6.01
CA PHE A 74 -8.28 -6.48 4.70
C PHE A 74 -9.63 -6.50 3.98
N THR A 75 -10.06 -5.35 3.46
CA THR A 75 -11.24 -5.26 2.61
C THR A 75 -10.88 -4.62 1.29
N LYS A 76 -11.61 -5.03 0.24
CA LYS A 76 -11.63 -4.31 -1.03
C LYS A 76 -13.02 -4.30 -1.64
N THR A 77 -13.37 -3.17 -2.24
CA THR A 77 -14.55 -2.97 -3.05
C THR A 77 -14.09 -2.47 -4.41
N ILE A 78 -14.39 -3.24 -5.45
CA ILE A 78 -13.87 -3.07 -6.81
C ILE A 78 -15.04 -2.85 -7.75
N ASP A 79 -14.96 -1.81 -8.57
CA ASP A 79 -15.79 -1.63 -9.76
C ASP A 79 -14.88 -1.24 -10.93
N GLN A 80 -14.46 -2.22 -11.73
CA GLN A 80 -13.62 -2.03 -12.92
C GLN A 80 -14.30 -2.34 -14.24
N ARG A 81 -15.55 -2.83 -14.20
CA ARG A 81 -16.39 -3.23 -15.34
C ARG A 81 -15.71 -4.17 -16.37
N PRO A 82 -16.16 -5.42 -16.54
CA PRO A 82 -17.30 -6.06 -15.87
C PRO A 82 -17.00 -6.49 -14.42
N LEU A 83 -15.74 -6.44 -14.00
CA LEU A 83 -15.31 -6.90 -12.68
C LEU A 83 -15.92 -6.03 -11.57
N LYS A 84 -16.81 -6.63 -10.77
CA LYS A 84 -17.36 -6.04 -9.54
C LYS A 84 -17.18 -7.01 -8.39
N GLN A 85 -16.49 -6.58 -7.34
CA GLN A 85 -16.18 -7.44 -6.21
C GLN A 85 -16.25 -6.69 -4.89
N SER A 86 -16.72 -7.36 -3.84
CA SER A 86 -16.58 -6.89 -2.46
C SER A 86 -16.06 -8.04 -1.61
N ILE A 87 -14.92 -7.83 -0.99
CA ILE A 87 -14.11 -8.86 -0.32
C ILE A 87 -13.75 -8.36 1.07
N SER A 88 -13.82 -9.26 2.05
CA SER A 88 -13.28 -9.08 3.40
C SER A 88 -12.50 -10.32 3.78
N ILE A 89 -11.23 -10.16 4.14
CA ILE A 89 -10.33 -11.21 4.61
C ILE A 89 -9.90 -10.84 6.02
N ASP A 90 -10.23 -11.69 6.99
CA ASP A 90 -9.88 -11.51 8.40
C ASP A 90 -8.76 -12.45 8.81
N MET A 91 -7.86 -11.98 9.68
CA MET A 91 -6.93 -12.85 10.40
C MET A 91 -7.57 -13.22 11.75
N LYS A 92 -7.92 -14.50 11.94
CA LYS A 92 -8.47 -15.03 13.19
C LYS A 92 -7.70 -16.27 13.61
N ASN A 93 -7.12 -16.28 14.82
CA ASN A 93 -6.36 -17.40 15.37
C ASN A 93 -5.36 -17.98 14.34
N ASP A 94 -4.50 -17.12 13.81
CA ASP A 94 -3.51 -17.45 12.78
C ASP A 94 -4.09 -18.06 11.49
N SER A 95 -5.37 -17.85 11.20
CA SER A 95 -6.03 -18.32 9.98
C SER A 95 -6.65 -17.15 9.23
N LEU A 96 -6.42 -17.12 7.92
CA LEU A 96 -7.19 -16.26 7.03
C LEU A 96 -8.59 -16.82 6.88
N VAL A 97 -9.57 -15.95 7.11
CA VAL A 97 -10.98 -16.26 6.96
C VAL A 97 -11.51 -15.42 5.80
N TYR A 98 -11.99 -16.10 4.76
CA TYR A 98 -12.68 -15.49 3.63
C TYR A 98 -13.93 -16.30 3.32
N LYS A 99 -15.11 -15.67 3.43
CA LYS A 99 -16.41 -16.37 3.37
C LYS A 99 -16.41 -17.56 4.36
N LYS A 100 -16.61 -18.79 3.86
CA LYS A 100 -16.57 -20.04 4.64
C LYS A 100 -15.24 -20.80 4.48
N ASN A 101 -14.26 -20.21 3.81
CA ASN A 101 -12.94 -20.81 3.59
C ASN A 101 -11.96 -20.31 4.64
N TYR A 102 -11.10 -21.23 5.08
CA TYR A 102 -10.06 -20.97 6.06
C TYR A 102 -8.72 -21.35 5.45
N ARG A 103 -7.70 -20.50 5.65
CA ARG A 103 -6.32 -20.80 5.25
C ARG A 103 -5.38 -20.50 6.41
N VAL A 104 -4.87 -21.57 7.01
CA VAL A 104 -3.95 -21.49 8.13
C VAL A 104 -2.65 -20.80 7.72
N ARG A 105 -2.17 -19.91 8.59
CA ARG A 105 -0.87 -19.25 8.53
C ARG A 105 -0.02 -19.75 9.67
N SER A 106 1.24 -20.10 9.36
CA SER A 106 2.20 -20.51 10.39
C SER A 106 2.56 -19.40 11.37
N LYS A 107 2.36 -18.14 10.96
CA LYS A 107 2.63 -16.91 11.70
C LYS A 107 1.69 -15.81 11.19
N PRO A 108 1.34 -14.82 12.02
CA PRO A 108 0.69 -13.60 11.54
C PRO A 108 1.49 -12.96 10.41
N THR A 109 0.79 -12.45 9.40
CA THR A 109 1.39 -11.91 8.17
C THR A 109 1.02 -10.45 7.98
N LYS A 110 1.87 -9.72 7.26
CA LYS A 110 1.55 -8.40 6.71
C LYS A 110 0.71 -8.56 5.44
N ASN A 111 0.28 -7.46 4.84
CA ASN A 111 -0.21 -7.40 3.46
C ASN A 111 0.48 -6.23 2.74
N LEU A 112 0.20 -6.03 1.46
CA LEU A 112 0.82 -4.95 0.69
C LEU A 112 0.64 -3.57 1.33
N PHE A 113 -0.56 -3.23 1.78
CA PHE A 113 -0.86 -1.90 2.31
C PHE A 113 -0.24 -1.64 3.68
N SER A 114 -0.22 -2.65 4.56
CA SER A 114 0.47 -2.55 5.84
C SER A 114 2.00 -2.46 5.66
N LEU A 115 2.58 -3.09 4.63
CA LEU A 115 3.97 -2.86 4.25
C LEU A 115 4.21 -1.40 3.82
N LEU A 116 3.33 -0.84 2.99
CA LEU A 116 3.40 0.58 2.57
C LEU A 116 3.18 1.56 3.73
N ALA A 117 2.37 1.19 4.73
CA ALA A 117 2.24 1.96 5.96
C ALA A 117 3.53 1.86 6.80
N MET A 118 4.15 0.68 6.85
CA MET A 118 5.37 0.43 7.62
C MET A 118 6.57 1.24 7.09
N ILE A 119 6.74 1.38 5.77
CA ILE A 119 7.86 2.16 5.21
C ILE A 119 7.82 3.65 5.53
N GLN A 120 6.63 4.19 5.83
CA GLN A 120 6.45 5.57 6.26
C GLN A 120 6.86 5.78 7.73
N LYS A 121 7.14 4.72 8.49
CA LYS A 121 7.47 4.82 9.93
C LYS A 121 8.80 4.20 10.29
N ALA A 122 9.14 3.06 9.69
CA ALA A 122 10.38 2.36 9.98
C ALA A 122 11.60 3.10 9.41
N SER A 123 12.75 2.93 10.06
CA SER A 123 14.01 3.48 9.57
C SER A 123 14.48 2.72 8.33
N THR A 124 15.24 3.38 7.46
CA THR A 124 15.87 2.74 6.29
C THR A 124 16.74 1.55 6.72
N HIS A 125 17.50 1.72 7.80
CA HIS A 125 18.36 0.67 8.37
C HIS A 125 17.56 -0.57 8.81
N ASP A 126 16.36 -0.38 9.34
CA ASP A 126 15.52 -1.49 9.78
C ASP A 126 14.86 -2.25 8.63
N LEU A 127 14.75 -1.66 7.46
CA LEU A 127 14.05 -2.23 6.31
C LEU A 127 14.98 -2.78 5.25
N ASP A 128 16.13 -2.15 5.07
CA ASP A 128 16.99 -2.39 3.91
C ASP A 128 17.36 -3.87 3.79
N THR A 129 17.08 -4.43 2.62
CA THR A 129 17.31 -5.83 2.22
C THR A 129 16.54 -6.91 3.01
N LYS A 130 15.79 -6.56 4.06
CA LYS A 130 15.09 -7.55 4.90
C LYS A 130 13.87 -8.12 4.19
N TRP A 131 13.81 -9.45 4.12
CA TRP A 131 12.64 -10.17 3.61
C TRP A 131 11.52 -10.20 4.64
N LEU A 132 10.35 -9.72 4.22
CA LEU A 132 9.14 -9.62 5.02
C LEU A 132 8.06 -10.45 4.37
N ARG A 133 7.54 -11.42 5.12
CA ARG A 133 6.42 -12.23 4.66
C ARG A 133 5.14 -11.40 4.67
N PHE A 134 4.41 -11.46 3.56
CA PHE A 134 3.09 -10.85 3.47
C PHE A 134 2.12 -11.74 2.69
N ASP A 135 0.84 -11.58 3.02
CA ASP A 135 -0.27 -12.17 2.31
C ASP A 135 -0.75 -11.25 1.19
N HIS A 136 -1.07 -11.86 0.06
CA HIS A 136 -1.72 -11.23 -1.06
C HIS A 136 -2.89 -12.10 -1.51
N GLU A 137 -4.07 -11.78 -0.98
CA GLU A 137 -5.34 -12.44 -1.32
C GLU A 137 -5.30 -13.97 -1.13
N GLY A 138 -4.62 -14.39 -0.06
CA GLY A 138 -4.41 -15.80 0.26
C GLY A 138 -3.12 -16.41 -0.28
N VAL A 139 -2.36 -15.74 -1.14
CA VAL A 139 -1.05 -16.24 -1.57
C VAL A 139 0.04 -15.63 -0.71
N LEU A 140 1.00 -16.44 -0.26
CA LEU A 140 2.15 -15.94 0.48
C LEU A 140 3.25 -15.47 -0.47
N PHE A 141 3.76 -14.29 -0.16
CA PHE A 141 4.91 -13.68 -0.81
C PHE A 141 5.93 -13.25 0.24
N ASP A 142 7.17 -13.13 -0.20
CA ASP A 142 8.19 -12.38 0.53
C ASP A 142 8.48 -11.10 -0.25
N GLY A 143 8.41 -9.96 0.44
CA GLY A 143 8.77 -8.64 -0.09
C GLY A 143 9.97 -8.07 0.64
N ARG A 144 10.81 -7.29 -0.03
CA ARG A 144 11.89 -6.53 0.62
C ARG A 144 12.03 -5.14 0.01
N PHE A 145 12.30 -4.16 0.86
CA PHE A 145 12.68 -2.81 0.42
C PHE A 145 14.20 -2.75 0.36
N ILE A 146 14.75 -2.29 -0.76
CA ILE A 146 16.18 -2.06 -0.94
C ILE A 146 16.39 -0.57 -1.08
N SER A 147 17.23 0.01 -0.21
CA SER A 147 17.60 1.40 -0.32
C SER A 147 18.39 1.63 -1.61
N ALA A 148 17.94 2.61 -2.39
CA ALA A 148 18.63 3.09 -3.58
C ALA A 148 19.31 4.45 -3.33
N GLY A 149 19.35 4.90 -2.08
CA GLY A 149 19.97 6.16 -1.66
C GLY A 149 18.95 7.24 -1.32
N LEU A 150 19.40 8.49 -1.44
CA LEU A 150 18.60 9.68 -1.21
C LEU A 150 18.36 10.41 -2.52
N ASP A 151 17.12 10.83 -2.73
CA ASP A 151 16.73 11.67 -3.85
C ASP A 151 16.07 12.96 -3.36
N THR A 152 16.22 14.03 -4.12
CA THR A 152 15.49 15.29 -3.87
C THR A 152 14.39 15.44 -4.91
N ILE A 153 13.13 15.45 -4.46
CA ILE A 153 11.97 15.63 -5.33
C ILE A 153 11.45 17.05 -5.16
N ASN A 154 11.24 17.77 -6.27
CA ASN A 154 10.60 19.08 -6.25
C ASN A 154 9.07 18.90 -6.33
N ILE A 155 8.36 19.42 -5.33
CA ILE A 155 6.90 19.46 -5.29
C ILE A 155 6.49 20.92 -5.10
N ASN A 156 5.79 21.49 -6.08
CA ASN A 156 5.31 22.87 -6.04
C ASN A 156 6.39 23.89 -5.63
N GLY A 157 7.62 23.73 -6.13
CA GLY A 157 8.75 24.61 -5.82
C GLY A 157 9.50 24.29 -4.53
N LYS A 158 9.04 23.32 -3.73
CA LYS A 158 9.70 22.86 -2.50
C LYS A 158 10.50 21.59 -2.77
N ASN A 159 11.77 21.61 -2.41
CA ASN A 159 12.65 20.44 -2.51
C ASN A 159 12.48 19.57 -1.26
N ILE A 160 12.06 18.31 -1.46
CA ILE A 160 11.84 17.34 -0.39
C ILE A 160 12.83 16.19 -0.55
N VAL A 161 13.66 15.98 0.48
CA VAL A 161 14.61 14.87 0.52
C VAL A 161 13.88 13.58 0.89
N CYS A 162 14.01 12.57 0.04
CA CYS A 162 13.36 11.29 0.17
C CYS A 162 14.37 10.15 0.30
N ASN A 163 14.04 9.16 1.12
CA ASN A 163 14.62 7.83 0.99
C ASN A 163 14.00 7.17 -0.25
N HIS A 164 14.84 6.74 -1.19
CA HIS A 164 14.42 6.00 -2.38
C HIS A 164 14.55 4.50 -2.12
N TYR A 165 13.48 3.77 -2.41
CA TYR A 165 13.43 2.32 -2.26
C TYR A 165 13.04 1.64 -3.57
N ARG A 166 13.71 0.52 -3.87
CA ARG A 166 13.20 -0.52 -4.76
C ARG A 166 12.43 -1.55 -3.93
N PHE A 167 11.25 -1.98 -4.40
CA PHE A 167 10.46 -3.02 -3.72
C PHE A 167 10.48 -4.32 -4.53
N ASP A 168 11.25 -5.30 -4.06
CA ASP A 168 11.34 -6.63 -4.68
C ASP A 168 10.31 -7.57 -4.05
N ILE A 169 9.65 -8.39 -4.87
CA ILE A 169 8.67 -9.39 -4.43
C ILE A 169 9.01 -10.74 -5.05
N LYS A 170 8.90 -11.81 -4.27
CA LYS A 170 8.94 -13.20 -4.76
C LYS A 170 7.82 -14.03 -4.14
N LYS A 171 7.29 -14.97 -4.91
CA LYS A 171 6.32 -15.95 -4.42
C LYS A 171 7.00 -16.82 -3.35
N TYR A 172 6.34 -17.03 -2.22
CA TYR A 172 6.89 -17.85 -1.13
C TYR A 172 6.63 -19.34 -1.34
N ASN A 173 5.45 -19.69 -1.86
CA ASN A 173 5.01 -21.06 -2.07
C ASN A 173 4.06 -21.16 -3.26
N GLU A 174 3.68 -22.38 -3.63
CA GLU A 174 2.76 -22.63 -4.75
C GLU A 174 1.27 -22.53 -4.38
N GLN A 175 0.92 -21.80 -3.31
CA GLN A 175 -0.49 -21.56 -2.99
C GLN A 175 -1.17 -20.76 -4.11
N THR A 176 -2.41 -21.14 -4.39
CA THR A 176 -3.32 -20.43 -5.30
C THR A 176 -4.06 -19.33 -4.55
N SER A 177 -4.55 -18.32 -5.25
CA SER A 177 -5.37 -17.25 -4.65
C SER A 177 -6.63 -17.82 -3.98
N LEU A 178 -7.17 -17.09 -2.99
CA LEU A 178 -8.51 -17.35 -2.47
C LEU A 178 -9.61 -16.81 -3.42
N LEU A 179 -9.22 -16.00 -4.40
CA LEU A 179 -10.10 -15.37 -5.38
C LEU A 179 -9.81 -15.95 -6.77
N ASP A 180 -10.85 -16.23 -7.54
CA ASP A 180 -10.73 -16.73 -8.92
C ASP A 180 -10.21 -15.66 -9.88
N GLU A 181 -10.55 -14.40 -9.61
CA GLU A 181 -10.12 -13.22 -10.36
C GLU A 181 -9.83 -12.07 -9.38
N THR A 182 -8.96 -11.15 -9.78
CA THR A 182 -8.60 -9.97 -8.98
C THR A 182 -8.50 -8.72 -9.84
N ASP A 183 -8.55 -7.56 -9.18
CA ASP A 183 -8.47 -6.26 -9.84
C ASP A 183 -7.06 -5.96 -10.36
N ARG A 184 -6.98 -4.98 -11.25
CA ARG A 184 -5.72 -4.57 -11.89
C ARG A 184 -4.62 -4.20 -10.89
N LEU A 185 -4.93 -3.46 -9.82
CA LEU A 185 -3.90 -3.04 -8.87
C LEU A 185 -3.31 -4.25 -8.16
N MET A 186 -4.17 -5.14 -7.66
CA MET A 186 -3.74 -6.37 -6.99
C MET A 186 -2.91 -7.25 -7.94
N ALA A 187 -3.41 -7.53 -9.14
CA ALA A 187 -2.71 -8.32 -10.14
C ALA A 187 -1.32 -7.74 -10.47
N TYR A 188 -1.24 -6.43 -10.71
CA TYR A 188 0.02 -5.78 -11.07
C TYR A 188 0.96 -5.62 -9.88
N SER A 189 0.44 -5.58 -8.65
CA SER A 189 1.22 -5.36 -7.42
C SER A 189 2.19 -6.49 -7.05
N VAL A 190 2.01 -7.70 -7.61
CA VAL A 190 2.87 -8.86 -7.31
C VAL A 190 3.44 -9.55 -8.55
N ASN A 191 3.16 -9.05 -9.76
CA ASN A 191 3.68 -9.62 -11.00
C ASN A 191 5.23 -9.62 -11.04
N LYS A 192 5.82 -10.70 -11.59
CA LYS A 192 7.26 -11.00 -11.57
C LYS A 192 8.10 -10.02 -12.37
N ASN A 193 7.53 -9.43 -13.42
CA ASN A 193 8.25 -8.52 -14.34
C ASN A 193 7.88 -7.05 -14.10
N THR A 194 7.55 -6.70 -12.86
CA THR A 194 7.17 -5.35 -12.49
C THR A 194 8.25 -4.73 -11.61
N PHE A 195 8.78 -3.60 -12.09
CA PHE A 195 9.66 -2.74 -11.29
C PHE A 195 8.82 -1.85 -10.39
N ARG A 196 9.19 -1.76 -9.11
CA ARG A 196 8.48 -1.00 -8.09
C ARG A 196 9.47 -0.10 -7.39
N GLN A 197 9.22 1.19 -7.42
CA GLN A 197 10.06 2.18 -6.73
C GLN A 197 9.18 3.10 -5.90
N ILE A 198 9.66 3.51 -4.74
CA ILE A 198 8.92 4.33 -3.79
C ILE A 198 9.87 5.35 -3.17
N TRP A 199 9.43 6.60 -3.11
CA TRP A 199 10.12 7.69 -2.45
C TRP A 199 9.33 8.12 -1.23
N VAL A 200 9.95 8.01 -0.07
CA VAL A 200 9.35 8.37 1.21
C VAL A 200 10.14 9.53 1.79
N GLU A 201 9.48 10.59 2.25
CA GLU A 201 10.17 11.72 2.90
C GLU A 201 11.12 11.19 3.98
N ARG A 202 12.36 11.66 3.97
CA ARG A 202 13.35 11.24 4.97
C ARG A 202 12.99 11.77 6.35
N ASP A 203 12.57 13.02 6.38
CA ASP A 203 12.31 13.83 7.56
C ASP A 203 10.84 14.29 7.57
N GLY A 204 10.38 14.85 8.70
CA GLY A 204 9.02 15.41 8.81
C GLY A 204 7.92 14.35 8.91
N ASN A 205 6.89 14.47 8.07
CA ASN A 205 5.68 13.62 8.13
C ASN A 205 5.89 12.22 7.55
N ARG A 206 7.05 11.97 6.92
CA ARG A 206 7.44 10.67 6.35
C ARG A 206 6.43 10.16 5.31
N ARG A 207 5.87 11.08 4.50
CA ARG A 207 4.86 10.77 3.48
C ARG A 207 5.45 9.99 2.31
N ILE A 208 4.62 9.25 1.59
CA ILE A 208 5.01 8.73 0.27
C ILE A 208 4.87 9.90 -0.70
N ILE A 209 5.97 10.34 -1.27
CA ILE A 209 5.99 11.46 -2.20
C ILE A 209 5.74 11.01 -3.62
N LYS A 210 6.35 9.88 -3.97
CA LYS A 210 6.30 9.33 -5.31
C LYS A 210 6.35 7.81 -5.25
N ALA A 211 5.69 7.15 -6.19
CA ALA A 211 5.92 5.75 -6.48
C ALA A 211 5.86 5.49 -7.98
N ASN A 212 6.63 4.52 -8.45
CA ASN A 212 6.60 4.06 -9.84
C ASN A 212 6.34 2.57 -9.88
N ILE A 213 5.48 2.14 -10.81
CA ILE A 213 5.20 0.73 -11.06
C ILE A 213 5.14 0.46 -12.57
N THR A 214 5.89 -0.52 -13.06
CA THR A 214 5.77 -0.99 -14.45
C THR A 214 4.76 -2.12 -14.54
N ALA A 215 3.61 -1.89 -15.19
CA ALA A 215 2.58 -2.90 -15.35
C ALA A 215 2.21 -3.06 -16.83
N ASN A 216 2.29 -4.30 -17.32
CA ASN A 216 2.01 -4.65 -18.72
C ASN A 216 2.76 -3.78 -19.74
N GLY A 217 4.02 -3.44 -19.45
CA GLY A 217 4.85 -2.58 -20.32
C GLY A 217 4.58 -1.09 -20.21
N PHE A 218 3.62 -0.65 -19.40
CA PHE A 218 3.34 0.77 -19.15
C PHE A 218 4.00 1.24 -17.85
N PRO A 219 4.70 2.39 -17.86
CA PRO A 219 5.22 3.01 -16.65
C PRO A 219 4.12 3.86 -16.01
N PHE A 220 3.61 3.40 -14.87
CA PHE A 220 2.72 4.19 -14.04
C PHE A 220 3.55 4.99 -13.06
N GLU A 221 3.40 6.31 -13.12
CA GLU A 221 4.00 7.28 -12.20
C GLU A 221 2.91 7.77 -11.26
N ILE A 222 3.19 7.74 -9.96
CA ILE A 222 2.23 8.05 -8.90
C ILE A 222 2.85 9.17 -8.07
N ASP A 223 2.46 10.40 -8.33
CA ASP A 223 3.03 11.59 -7.71
C ASP A 223 2.01 12.25 -6.78
N ILE A 224 2.43 12.62 -5.59
CA ILE A 224 1.59 13.37 -4.64
C ILE A 224 1.18 14.71 -5.26
N GLN A 225 -0.03 15.18 -4.95
CA GLN A 225 -0.61 16.42 -5.50
C GLN A 225 -0.72 17.53 -4.46
N ASN A 226 -0.76 17.18 -3.17
CA ASN A 226 -1.01 18.11 -2.08
C ASN A 226 0.11 18.06 -1.03
N ASP A 227 0.73 19.22 -0.78
CA ASP A 227 1.22 19.63 0.55
C ASP A 227 0.14 20.48 1.21
#